data_AF-K0F2A5-F1
#
_entry.id   AF-K0F2A5-F1
#
_cell.length_a   1.000
_cell.length_b   1.000
_cell.length_c   1.000
_cell.angle_alpha   90.00
_cell.angle_beta   90.00
_cell.angle_gamma   90.00
#
_symmetry.space_group_name_H-M   'P 1'
#
loop_
_entity.id
_entity.type
_entity.pdbx_description
1 polymer ?
#
loop_
_entity_poly.entity_id
_entity_poly.type
_entity_poly.pdbx_seq_one_letter_code
_entity_poly.pdbx_strand_id
1 'polypeptide(L)'
;MPTLPSPWELTPVTPDTPAEIDQVVQWMARPHVQFAMHKDWDRAGWQAEIEFQFSDSKTRPFLVGQHGQRGGYVELYRAALDVVADYYDTPDLDMGMHGCIGEPDYFGYALPFWVALIAGVFETYPECTGVISDPSAANQLVRALDRGVCKVVDGHELGEVDLPHKQAALFRFERENFYAAMQRQGGVDVVLRELGGH
;
A
#
# COMPACT_ATOMS: atom_id res chain seq x y z
N MET A 1 -3.07 -0.28 -13.86
CA MET A 1 -3.46 -0.85 -12.55
C MET A 1 -2.66 -2.12 -12.36
N PRO A 2 -2.06 -2.35 -11.20
CA PRO A 2 -1.39 -3.60 -10.91
C PRO A 2 -2.32 -4.82 -11.01
N THR A 3 -1.84 -5.88 -11.65
CA THR A 3 -2.46 -7.20 -11.55
C THR A 3 -1.81 -7.92 -10.38
N LEU A 4 -2.61 -8.36 -9.40
CA LEU A 4 -2.09 -9.07 -8.23
C LEU A 4 -2.13 -10.60 -8.46
N PRO A 5 -1.22 -11.36 -7.83
CA PRO A 5 -1.33 -12.82 -7.77
C PRO A 5 -2.64 -13.25 -7.11
N SER A 6 -3.26 -14.32 -7.62
CA SER A 6 -4.48 -14.89 -7.02
C SER A 6 -4.22 -15.32 -5.56
N PRO A 7 -5.18 -15.14 -4.64
CA PRO A 7 -6.54 -14.66 -4.83
C PRO A 7 -6.71 -13.14 -4.64
N TRP A 8 -5.64 -12.38 -4.60
CA TRP A 8 -5.68 -10.94 -4.28
C TRP A 8 -6.22 -10.11 -5.43
N GLU A 9 -6.98 -9.08 -5.10
CA GLU A 9 -7.72 -8.25 -6.05
C GLU A 9 -7.59 -6.76 -5.72
N LEU A 10 -7.53 -5.93 -6.76
CA LEU A 10 -7.68 -4.48 -6.68
C LEU A 10 -8.95 -4.05 -7.41
N THR A 11 -9.77 -3.23 -6.76
CA THR A 11 -10.84 -2.47 -7.41
C THR A 11 -10.45 -1.01 -7.47
N PRO A 12 -10.31 -0.39 -8.65
CA PRO A 12 -10.07 1.06 -8.76
C PRO A 12 -11.17 1.88 -8.08
N VAL A 13 -10.77 2.93 -7.37
CA VAL A 13 -11.69 3.98 -6.94
C VAL A 13 -11.54 5.16 -7.90
N THR A 14 -12.61 5.48 -8.62
CA THR A 14 -12.66 6.60 -9.57
C THR A 14 -13.82 7.54 -9.24
N PRO A 15 -13.86 8.76 -9.80
CA PRO A 15 -14.94 9.71 -9.55
C PRO A 15 -16.35 9.16 -9.86
N ASP A 16 -16.42 8.20 -10.78
CA ASP A 16 -17.65 7.57 -11.25
C ASP A 16 -18.01 6.27 -10.50
N THR A 17 -17.33 5.96 -9.38
CA THR A 17 -17.55 4.75 -8.57
C THR A 17 -18.15 5.09 -7.19
N PRO A 18 -19.42 5.53 -7.12
CA PRO A 18 -19.97 6.07 -5.89
C PRO A 18 -20.00 5.04 -4.74
N ALA A 19 -20.26 3.76 -5.05
CA ALA A 19 -20.28 2.69 -4.05
C ALA A 19 -18.89 2.41 -3.45
N GLU A 20 -17.84 2.47 -4.26
CA GLU A 20 -16.46 2.35 -3.81
C GLU A 20 -16.07 3.54 -2.93
N ILE A 21 -16.44 4.77 -3.32
CA ILE A 21 -16.17 5.96 -2.50
C ILE A 21 -16.94 5.89 -1.17
N ASP A 22 -18.20 5.45 -1.17
CA ASP A 22 -18.97 5.22 0.06
C ASP A 22 -18.28 4.21 0.99
N GLN A 23 -17.69 3.15 0.42
CA GLN A 23 -16.92 2.17 1.18
C GLN A 23 -15.67 2.78 1.81
N VAL A 24 -14.94 3.63 1.07
CA VAL A 24 -13.78 4.37 1.62
C VAL A 24 -14.22 5.26 2.78
N VAL A 25 -15.28 6.06 2.61
CA VAL A 25 -15.82 6.93 3.66
C VAL A 25 -16.18 6.11 4.92
N GLN A 26 -16.86 4.99 4.74
CA GLN A 26 -17.22 4.11 5.86
C GLN A 26 -15.99 3.61 6.61
N TRP A 27 -14.95 3.17 5.91
CA TRP A 27 -13.73 2.68 6.55
C TRP A 27 -12.93 3.79 7.20
N MET A 28 -12.81 4.96 6.56
CA MET A 28 -12.08 6.11 7.09
C MET A 28 -12.70 6.68 8.36
N ALA A 29 -14.01 6.47 8.57
CA ALA A 29 -14.69 6.81 9.81
C ALA A 29 -14.43 5.82 10.98
N ARG A 30 -13.78 4.67 10.74
CA ARG A 30 -13.50 3.68 11.79
C ARG A 30 -12.32 4.12 12.65
N PRO A 31 -12.38 4.00 13.99
CA PRO A 31 -11.33 4.52 14.88
C PRO A 31 -9.91 4.02 14.57
N HIS A 32 -9.76 2.75 14.19
CA HIS A 32 -8.45 2.18 13.86
C HIS A 32 -7.89 2.69 12.52
N VAL A 33 -8.75 3.07 11.59
CA VAL A 33 -8.34 3.67 10.31
C VAL A 33 -8.04 5.15 10.50
N GLN A 34 -8.85 5.88 11.28
CA GLN A 34 -8.58 7.29 11.61
C GLN A 34 -7.20 7.50 12.20
N PHE A 35 -6.79 6.61 13.11
CA PHE A 35 -5.44 6.62 13.69
C PHE A 35 -4.34 6.39 12.65
N ALA A 36 -4.59 5.59 11.62
CA ALA A 36 -3.59 5.27 10.60
C ALA A 36 -3.51 6.32 9.49
N MET A 37 -4.65 6.83 9.03
CA MET A 37 -4.77 7.62 7.80
C MET A 37 -4.98 9.12 8.06
N HIS A 38 -5.67 9.50 9.15
CA HIS A 38 -6.08 10.88 9.41
C HIS A 38 -6.86 11.55 8.25
N LYS A 39 -7.72 10.77 7.56
CA LYS A 39 -8.54 11.22 6.42
C LYS A 39 -10.04 10.95 6.63
N ASP A 40 -10.58 11.31 7.80
CA ASP A 40 -11.99 11.09 8.18
C ASP A 40 -12.97 12.10 7.57
N TRP A 41 -12.69 12.55 6.35
CA TRP A 41 -13.55 13.46 5.61
C TRP A 41 -14.92 12.85 5.35
N ASP A 42 -15.91 13.72 5.14
CA ASP A 42 -17.24 13.29 4.73
C ASP A 42 -17.26 12.80 3.27
N ARG A 43 -18.43 12.37 2.81
CA ARG A 43 -18.61 11.85 1.45
C ARG A 43 -18.30 12.86 0.36
N ALA A 44 -18.52 14.16 0.61
CA ALA A 44 -18.21 15.22 -0.33
C ALA A 44 -16.69 15.48 -0.39
N GLY A 45 -16.01 15.46 0.76
CA GLY A 45 -14.56 15.56 0.85
C GLY A 45 -13.87 14.40 0.13
N TRP A 46 -14.31 13.17 0.35
CA TRP A 46 -13.78 12.01 -0.38
C TRP A 46 -14.09 12.04 -1.87
N GLN A 47 -15.25 12.57 -2.30
CA GLN A 47 -15.50 12.81 -3.73
C GLN A 47 -14.43 13.73 -4.33
N ALA A 48 -14.19 14.87 -3.68
CA ALA A 48 -13.25 15.87 -4.14
C ALA A 48 -11.80 15.34 -4.16
N GLU A 49 -11.41 14.55 -3.15
CA GLU A 49 -10.10 13.89 -3.12
C GLU A 49 -9.94 12.92 -4.29
N ILE A 50 -10.92 12.05 -4.52
CA ILE A 50 -10.86 11.06 -5.61
C ILE A 50 -10.86 11.77 -6.98
N GLU A 51 -11.61 12.86 -7.14
CA GLU A 51 -11.55 13.72 -8.33
C GLU A 51 -10.17 14.34 -8.54
N PHE A 52 -9.55 14.85 -7.47
CA PHE A 52 -8.19 15.37 -7.52
C PHE A 52 -7.18 14.30 -7.93
N GLN A 53 -7.15 13.16 -7.21
CA GLN A 53 -6.25 12.04 -7.50
C GLN A 53 -6.46 11.47 -8.90
N PHE A 54 -7.70 11.46 -9.40
CA PHE A 54 -7.99 11.01 -10.76
C PHE A 54 -7.52 12.01 -11.82
N SER A 55 -7.60 13.31 -11.53
CA SER A 55 -7.13 14.38 -12.43
C SER A 55 -5.60 14.49 -12.45
N ASP A 56 -4.92 14.10 -11.38
CA ASP A 56 -3.46 14.05 -11.31
C ASP A 56 -2.90 12.75 -11.92
N SER A 57 -1.58 12.66 -12.07
CA SER A 57 -0.87 11.43 -12.47
C SER A 57 0.00 10.83 -11.35
N LYS A 58 -0.16 11.36 -10.13
CA LYS A 58 0.64 11.05 -8.95
C LYS A 58 0.07 9.83 -8.23
N THR A 59 -1.20 9.85 -7.85
CA THR A 59 -1.79 8.87 -6.92
C THR A 59 -2.94 8.12 -7.56
N ARG A 60 -3.04 6.81 -7.33
CA ARG A 60 -4.17 5.98 -7.74
C ARG A 60 -4.73 5.18 -6.56
N PRO A 61 -6.00 5.40 -6.19
CA PRO A 61 -6.64 4.71 -5.08
C PRO A 61 -7.33 3.40 -5.51
N PHE A 62 -7.27 2.40 -4.64
CA PHE A 62 -7.87 1.08 -4.86
C PHE A 62 -8.48 0.55 -3.57
N LEU A 63 -9.62 -0.15 -3.69
CA LEU A 63 -10.06 -1.10 -2.68
C LEU A 63 -9.31 -2.41 -2.88
N VAL A 64 -9.02 -3.09 -1.77
CA VAL A 64 -8.22 -4.31 -1.75
C VAL A 64 -9.04 -5.46 -1.19
N GLY A 65 -8.85 -6.63 -1.78
CA GLY A 65 -9.69 -7.78 -1.48
C GLY A 65 -9.08 -9.12 -1.87
N GLN A 66 -9.84 -10.17 -1.61
CA GLN A 66 -9.61 -11.52 -2.09
C GLN A 66 -10.94 -12.25 -2.23
N HIS A 67 -11.06 -13.14 -3.22
CA HIS A 67 -12.26 -13.94 -3.47
C HIS A 67 -13.55 -13.10 -3.58
N GLY A 68 -13.46 -11.94 -4.25
CA GLY A 68 -14.57 -10.99 -4.40
C GLY A 68 -15.00 -10.26 -3.13
N GLN A 69 -14.34 -10.48 -1.98
CA GLN A 69 -14.56 -9.74 -0.75
C GLN A 69 -13.48 -8.66 -0.57
N ARG A 70 -13.91 -7.44 -0.25
CA ARG A 70 -13.03 -6.28 -0.01
C ARG A 70 -12.88 -6.06 1.48
N GLY A 71 -11.69 -5.64 1.92
CA GLY A 71 -11.42 -5.40 3.34
C GLY A 71 -10.43 -4.31 3.66
N GLY A 72 -9.88 -3.62 2.66
CA GLY A 72 -8.97 -2.51 2.88
C GLY A 72 -8.86 -1.57 1.69
N TYR A 73 -8.05 -0.54 1.87
CA TYR A 73 -7.84 0.53 0.91
C TYR A 73 -6.35 0.79 0.75
N VAL A 74 -5.92 1.08 -0.48
CA VAL A 74 -4.54 1.44 -0.77
C VAL A 74 -4.45 2.57 -1.79
N GLU A 75 -3.52 3.47 -1.57
CA GLU A 75 -3.09 4.50 -2.51
C GLU A 75 -1.70 4.11 -3.03
N LEU A 76 -1.59 3.91 -4.34
CA LEU A 76 -0.30 3.77 -5.01
C LEU A 76 0.09 5.13 -5.59
N TYR A 77 1.30 5.60 -5.30
CA TYR A 77 1.76 6.89 -5.77
C TYR A 77 3.15 6.83 -6.40
N ARG A 78 3.48 7.79 -7.25
CA ARG A 78 4.86 7.98 -7.73
C ARG A 78 5.71 8.61 -6.63
N ALA A 79 6.72 7.89 -6.14
CA ALA A 79 7.53 8.34 -5.00
C ALA A 79 8.21 9.67 -5.29
N ALA A 80 8.74 9.85 -6.51
CA ALA A 80 9.40 11.08 -6.96
C ALA A 80 8.50 12.32 -7.02
N LEU A 81 7.17 12.16 -6.94
CA LEU A 81 6.19 13.26 -6.90
C LEU A 81 5.62 13.48 -5.49
N ASP A 82 6.12 12.76 -4.51
CA ASP A 82 5.71 12.87 -3.12
C ASP A 82 6.76 13.55 -2.25
N VAL A 83 6.33 14.10 -1.12
CA VAL A 83 7.22 14.82 -0.19
C VAL A 83 8.33 13.92 0.34
N VAL A 84 8.14 12.60 0.34
CA VAL A 84 9.19 11.64 0.71
C VAL A 84 10.43 11.72 -0.19
N ALA A 85 10.30 12.21 -1.43
CA ALA A 85 11.41 12.30 -2.38
C ALA A 85 12.57 13.18 -1.91
N ASP A 86 12.29 14.16 -1.03
CA ASP A 86 13.30 15.07 -0.49
C ASP A 86 14.16 14.44 0.64
N TYR A 87 13.80 13.22 1.10
CA TYR A 87 14.35 12.62 2.32
C TYR A 87 15.18 11.36 2.08
N TYR A 88 15.22 10.85 0.86
CA TYR A 88 16.13 9.77 0.45
C TYR A 88 16.41 9.84 -1.06
N ASP A 89 17.45 9.15 -1.53
CA ASP A 89 17.75 9.06 -2.96
C ASP A 89 16.64 8.28 -3.66
N THR A 90 15.74 9.01 -4.33
CA THR A 90 14.47 8.51 -4.85
C THR A 90 14.57 8.32 -6.36
N PRO A 91 14.60 7.07 -6.86
CA PRO A 91 14.53 6.82 -8.30
C PRO A 91 13.22 7.34 -8.89
N ASP A 92 13.30 7.96 -10.07
CA ASP A 92 12.19 8.65 -10.74
C ASP A 92 10.93 7.78 -10.94
N LEU A 93 11.12 6.46 -11.06
CA LEU A 93 10.08 5.49 -11.36
C LEU A 93 9.74 4.58 -10.17
N ASP A 94 10.31 4.84 -9.00
CA ASP A 94 9.91 4.13 -7.79
C ASP A 94 8.48 4.51 -7.38
N MET A 95 7.77 3.53 -6.86
CA MET A 95 6.39 3.68 -6.40
C MET A 95 6.37 3.75 -4.88
N GLY A 96 5.34 4.38 -4.32
CA GLY A 96 5.03 4.33 -2.91
C GLY A 96 3.63 3.76 -2.66
N MET A 97 3.40 3.31 -1.43
CA MET A 97 2.11 2.80 -1.00
C MET A 97 1.71 3.31 0.39
N HIS A 98 0.47 3.81 0.49
CA HIS A 98 -0.23 4.05 1.74
C HIS A 98 -1.46 3.16 1.78
N GLY A 99 -1.87 2.69 2.95
CA GLY A 99 -3.16 2.03 3.04
C GLY A 99 -3.56 1.62 4.43
N CYS A 100 -4.75 1.03 4.50
CA CYS A 100 -5.37 0.60 5.73
C CYS A 100 -6.20 -0.66 5.52
N ILE A 101 -6.38 -1.41 6.61
CA ILE A 101 -7.40 -2.46 6.67
C ILE A 101 -8.66 -1.87 7.27
N GLY A 102 -9.72 -1.80 6.47
CA GLY A 102 -11.02 -1.29 6.88
C GLY A 102 -11.79 -2.31 7.72
N GLU A 103 -11.82 -3.57 7.27
CA GLU A 103 -12.55 -4.65 7.94
C GLU A 103 -11.67 -5.39 8.97
N PRO A 104 -12.05 -5.46 10.25
CA PRO A 104 -11.26 -6.17 11.27
C PRO A 104 -10.93 -7.62 10.93
N ASP A 105 -11.84 -8.33 10.26
CA ASP A 105 -11.63 -9.72 9.82
C ASP A 105 -10.51 -9.83 8.77
N TYR A 106 -10.06 -8.71 8.19
CA TYR A 106 -8.95 -8.65 7.26
C TYR A 106 -7.59 -8.36 7.90
N PHE A 107 -7.51 -8.14 9.22
CA PHE A 107 -6.22 -7.81 9.86
C PHE A 107 -5.17 -8.91 9.65
N GLY A 108 -5.58 -10.19 9.63
CA GLY A 108 -4.68 -11.32 9.35
C GLY A 108 -4.11 -11.34 7.92
N TYR A 109 -4.71 -10.58 7.01
CA TYR A 109 -4.34 -10.56 5.59
C TYR A 109 -3.47 -9.35 5.20
N ALA A 110 -3.13 -8.47 6.13
CA ALA A 110 -2.33 -7.28 5.82
C ALA A 110 -0.96 -7.62 5.23
N LEU A 111 -0.25 -8.58 5.84
CA LEU A 111 1.08 -9.02 5.39
C LEU A 111 1.07 -9.65 4.00
N PRO A 112 0.28 -10.72 3.72
CA PRO A 112 0.25 -11.29 2.38
C PRO A 112 -0.27 -10.28 1.35
N PHE A 113 -1.19 -9.37 1.71
CA PHE A 113 -1.65 -8.34 0.79
C PHE A 113 -0.53 -7.37 0.39
N TRP A 114 0.29 -6.88 1.33
CA TRP A 114 1.44 -6.01 0.99
C TRP A 114 2.43 -6.73 0.07
N VAL A 115 2.72 -8.01 0.33
CA VAL A 115 3.60 -8.81 -0.53
C VAL A 115 3.01 -8.98 -1.93
N ALA A 116 1.71 -9.27 -2.03
CA ALA A 116 1.01 -9.41 -3.31
C ALA A 116 0.99 -8.07 -4.08
N LEU A 117 0.79 -6.96 -3.38
CA LEU A 117 0.79 -5.62 -3.96
C LEU A 117 2.16 -5.26 -4.54
N ILE A 118 3.24 -5.49 -3.79
CA ILE A 118 4.61 -5.27 -4.26
C ILE A 118 4.89 -6.13 -5.50
N ALA A 119 4.49 -7.41 -5.49
CA ALA A 119 4.62 -8.29 -6.65
C ALA A 119 3.90 -7.72 -7.89
N GLY A 120 2.65 -7.30 -7.72
CA GLY A 120 1.85 -6.73 -8.81
C GLY A 120 2.39 -5.41 -9.34
N VAL A 121 2.93 -4.55 -8.46
CA VAL A 121 3.61 -3.30 -8.85
C VAL A 121 4.82 -3.62 -9.72
N PHE A 122 5.68 -4.56 -9.31
CA PHE A 122 6.85 -4.93 -10.09
C PHE A 122 6.53 -5.61 -11.42
N GLU A 123 5.47 -6.42 -11.48
CA GLU A 123 5.02 -7.00 -12.74
C GLU A 123 4.50 -5.93 -13.71
N THR A 124 3.81 -4.92 -13.18
CA THR A 124 3.14 -3.90 -14.00
C THR A 124 4.07 -2.77 -14.43
N TYR A 125 5.05 -2.43 -13.59
CA TYR A 125 6.01 -1.35 -13.80
C TYR A 125 7.42 -1.93 -13.85
N PRO A 126 7.89 -2.41 -15.01
CA PRO A 126 9.18 -3.10 -15.12
C PRO A 126 10.39 -2.20 -14.83
N GLU A 127 10.22 -0.88 -14.95
CA GLU A 127 11.26 0.11 -14.68
C GLU A 127 11.28 0.58 -13.20
N CYS A 128 10.29 0.19 -12.39
CA CYS A 128 10.26 0.48 -10.96
C CYS A 128 11.34 -0.33 -10.24
N THR A 129 12.23 0.33 -9.50
CA THR A 129 13.37 -0.31 -8.82
C THR A 129 13.07 -0.64 -7.36
N GLY A 130 12.07 0.01 -6.77
CA GLY A 130 11.61 -0.26 -5.42
C GLY A 130 10.24 0.32 -5.10
N VAL A 131 9.63 -0.23 -4.05
CA VAL A 131 8.39 0.29 -3.46
C VAL A 131 8.70 0.86 -2.08
N ILE A 132 8.17 2.04 -1.77
CA ILE A 132 8.33 2.72 -0.47
C ILE A 132 7.06 2.62 0.36
N SER A 133 7.24 2.50 1.67
CA SER A 133 6.20 2.82 2.65
C SER A 133 6.76 3.74 3.73
N ASP A 134 5.97 4.73 4.14
CA ASP A 134 6.32 5.77 5.12
C ASP A 134 5.28 5.86 6.25
N PRO A 135 4.98 4.78 6.99
CA PRO A 135 4.08 4.87 8.14
C PRO A 135 4.53 5.94 9.14
N SER A 136 3.57 6.51 9.87
CA SER A 136 3.89 7.34 11.04
C SER A 136 4.79 6.55 11.99
N ALA A 137 5.88 7.17 12.46
CA ALA A 137 6.82 6.55 13.41
C ALA A 137 6.13 6.15 14.72
N ALA A 138 5.02 6.83 15.08
CA ALA A 138 4.18 6.51 16.22
C ALA A 138 3.25 5.29 15.98
N ASN A 139 2.98 4.94 14.72
CA ASN A 139 2.11 3.81 14.38
C ASN A 139 2.89 2.48 14.39
N GLN A 140 3.11 1.96 15.60
CA GLN A 140 3.89 0.74 15.82
C GLN A 140 3.29 -0.51 15.14
N LEU A 141 1.98 -0.55 14.91
CA LEU A 141 1.32 -1.67 14.23
C LEU A 141 1.71 -1.73 12.75
N VAL A 142 1.62 -0.61 12.02
CA VAL A 142 1.99 -0.57 10.60
C VAL A 142 3.51 -0.72 10.45
N ARG A 143 4.30 -0.12 11.34
CA ARG A 143 5.76 -0.33 11.35
C ARG A 143 6.15 -1.80 11.58
N ALA A 144 5.41 -2.51 12.44
CA ALA A 144 5.61 -3.95 12.64
C ALA A 144 5.21 -4.77 11.41
N LEU A 145 4.13 -4.38 10.72
CA LEU A 145 3.74 -4.96 9.44
C LEU A 145 4.85 -4.78 8.39
N ASP A 146 5.35 -3.57 8.19
CA ASP A 146 6.40 -3.30 7.19
C ASP A 146 7.70 -4.03 7.50
N ARG A 147 8.08 -4.14 8.78
CA ARG A 147 9.19 -5.02 9.19
C ARG A 147 8.92 -6.50 8.91
N GLY A 148 7.67 -6.94 9.03
CA GLY A 148 7.23 -8.27 8.60
C GLY A 148 7.42 -8.47 7.10
N VAL A 149 7.05 -7.48 6.30
CA VAL A 149 7.27 -7.47 4.85
C VAL A 149 8.76 -7.52 4.53
N CYS A 150 9.60 -6.69 5.17
CA CYS A 150 11.05 -6.71 4.99
C CYS A 150 11.64 -8.12 5.20
N LYS A 151 11.18 -8.86 6.21
CA LYS A 151 11.66 -10.24 6.44
C LYS A 151 11.29 -11.21 5.32
N VAL A 152 10.15 -11.00 4.66
CA VAL A 152 9.68 -11.85 3.56
C VAL A 152 10.37 -11.48 2.26
N VAL A 153 10.51 -10.19 1.97
CA VAL A 153 10.94 -9.69 0.66
C VAL A 153 12.38 -9.17 0.62
N ASP A 154 13.12 -9.29 1.73
CA ASP A 154 14.50 -8.82 1.88
C ASP A 154 14.62 -7.30 1.66
N GLY A 155 13.63 -6.57 2.20
CA GLY A 155 13.58 -5.10 2.18
C GLY A 155 14.24 -4.46 3.40
N HIS A 156 14.28 -3.13 3.42
CA HIS A 156 15.02 -2.34 4.40
C HIS A 156 14.17 -1.28 5.09
N GLU A 157 14.43 -1.08 6.39
CA GLU A 157 14.04 0.13 7.11
C GLU A 157 15.16 1.16 6.92
N LEU A 158 14.88 2.26 6.21
CA LEU A 158 15.87 3.30 5.91
C LEU A 158 16.11 4.25 7.09
N GLY A 159 15.15 4.36 8.01
CA GLY A 159 15.22 5.19 9.20
C GLY A 159 14.00 6.07 9.38
N GLU A 160 14.04 6.94 10.40
CA GLU A 160 12.98 7.91 10.66
C GLU A 160 13.32 9.27 10.06
N VAL A 161 12.31 9.95 9.49
CA VAL A 161 12.44 11.26 8.84
C VAL A 161 11.31 12.19 9.29
N ASP A 162 11.60 13.49 9.38
CA ASP A 162 10.62 14.51 9.76
C ASP A 162 9.96 15.13 8.52
N LEU A 163 8.85 14.53 8.08
CA LEU A 163 8.01 15.10 7.02
C LEU A 163 7.21 16.29 7.59
N PRO A 164 6.75 17.25 6.74
CA PRO A 164 6.04 18.44 7.23
C PRO A 164 4.79 18.17 8.08
N HIS A 165 4.18 16.99 7.92
CA HIS A 165 2.92 16.62 8.57
C HIS A 165 3.06 15.46 9.58
N LYS A 166 4.19 14.75 9.62
CA LYS A 166 4.44 13.62 10.55
C LYS A 166 5.93 13.29 10.60
N GLN A 167 6.37 12.70 11.72
CA GLN A 167 7.59 11.90 11.71
C GLN A 167 7.26 10.52 11.12
N ALA A 168 7.94 10.12 10.05
CA ALA A 168 7.69 8.87 9.33
C ALA A 168 8.84 7.88 9.55
N ALA A 169 8.56 6.59 9.58
CA ALA A 169 9.58 5.53 9.46
C ALA A 169 9.58 5.03 8.01
N LEU A 170 10.67 5.23 7.27
CA LEU A 170 10.75 4.85 5.87
C LEU A 170 11.18 3.41 5.70
N PHE A 171 10.47 2.69 4.84
CA PHE A 171 10.79 1.35 4.38
C PHE A 171 10.92 1.33 2.87
N ARG A 172 11.88 0.56 2.36
CA ARG A 172 12.06 0.31 0.93
C ARG A 172 12.09 -1.19 0.68
N PHE A 173 11.34 -1.59 -0.33
CA PHE A 173 11.29 -2.95 -0.83
C PHE A 173 11.89 -2.94 -2.23
N GLU A 174 13.16 -3.28 -2.37
CA GLU A 174 13.87 -3.25 -3.65
C GLU A 174 13.46 -4.42 -4.54
N ARG A 175 13.33 -4.16 -5.84
CA ARG A 175 12.91 -5.13 -6.86
C ARG A 175 13.83 -6.34 -6.90
N GLU A 176 15.13 -6.10 -6.96
CA GLU A 176 16.13 -7.17 -7.07
C GLU A 176 16.10 -8.10 -5.85
N ASN A 177 16.02 -7.51 -4.66
CA ASN A 177 15.90 -8.23 -3.40
C ASN A 177 14.61 -9.04 -3.33
N PHE A 178 13.49 -8.44 -3.71
CA PHE A 178 12.19 -9.11 -3.78
C PHE A 178 12.28 -10.37 -4.64
N TYR A 179 12.76 -10.28 -5.88
CA TYR A 179 12.82 -11.46 -6.75
C TYR A 179 13.84 -12.50 -6.27
N ALA A 180 14.98 -12.07 -5.73
CA ALA A 180 15.93 -13.00 -5.12
C ALA A 180 15.32 -13.73 -3.92
N ALA A 181 14.55 -13.03 -3.07
CA ALA A 181 13.85 -13.60 -1.93
C ALA A 181 12.75 -14.58 -2.37
N MET A 182 11.95 -14.22 -3.37
CA MET A 182 10.92 -15.10 -3.92
C MET A 182 11.55 -16.36 -4.53
N GLN A 183 12.66 -16.23 -5.27
CA GLN A 183 13.36 -17.40 -5.83
C GLN A 183 13.85 -18.35 -4.74
N ARG A 184 14.40 -17.82 -3.63
CA ARG A 184 14.85 -18.63 -2.48
C ARG A 184 13.69 -19.34 -1.76
N GLN A 185 12.50 -18.75 -1.77
CA GLN A 185 11.31 -19.24 -1.06
C GLN A 185 10.34 -20.05 -1.93
N GLY A 186 10.72 -20.38 -3.17
CA GLY A 186 9.91 -21.22 -4.05
C GLY A 186 8.90 -20.47 -4.93
N GLY A 187 8.98 -19.14 -4.98
CA GLY A 187 8.17 -18.27 -5.83
C GLY A 187 7.05 -17.53 -5.09
N VAL A 188 6.54 -16.48 -5.74
CA VAL A 188 5.51 -15.59 -5.16
C VAL A 188 4.27 -16.36 -4.71
N ASP A 189 3.77 -17.29 -5.53
CA ASP A 189 2.56 -18.06 -5.20
C ASP A 189 2.75 -18.99 -3.99
N VAL A 190 3.96 -19.53 -3.79
CA VAL A 190 4.26 -20.37 -2.61
C VAL A 190 4.27 -19.51 -1.36
N VAL A 191 4.99 -18.38 -1.40
CA VAL A 191 5.05 -17.44 -0.28
C VAL A 191 3.66 -16.93 0.09
N LEU A 192 2.84 -16.54 -0.88
CA LEU A 192 1.50 -16.01 -0.62
C LEU A 192 0.54 -17.06 -0.05
N ARG A 193 0.66 -18.34 -0.45
CA ARG A 193 -0.11 -19.43 0.18
C ARG A 193 0.29 -19.63 1.64
N GLU A 194 1.59 -19.67 1.91
CA GLU A 194 2.12 -19.84 3.28
C GLU A 194 1.71 -18.69 4.20
N LEU A 195 1.72 -17.44 3.70
CA LEU A 195 1.32 -16.26 4.46
C LEU A 195 -0.20 -16.12 4.60
N GLY A 196 -0.96 -16.45 3.57
CA GLY A 196 -2.42 -16.29 3.52
C GLY A 196 -3.20 -17.43 4.17
N GLY A 197 -2.57 -18.58 4.39
CA GLY A 197 -3.23 -19.78 4.90
C GLY A 197 -4.10 -20.51 3.87
N HIS A 198 -3.77 -20.38 2.59
CA HIS A 198 -4.47 -20.99 1.45
C HIS A 198 -3.76 -22.24 0.92
#